data_AF-A0A7S9E0U9-F1
#
_entry.id   AF-A0A7S9E0U9-F1
#
_cell.length_a   1.000
_cell.length_b   1.000
_cell.length_c   1.000
_cell.angle_alpha   90.00
_cell.angle_beta   90.00
_cell.angle_gamma   90.00
#
_symmetry.space_group_name_H-M   'P 1'
#
loop_
_entity.id
_entity.type
_entity.pdbx_description
1 polymer ?
#
loop_
_entity_poly.entity_id
_entity_poly.type
_entity_poly.pdbx_seq_one_letter_code
_entity_poly.pdbx_strand_id
1 'polypeptide(L)'
;MSAKDEFRKRVQQGSINLANLENKVKSDIQNFRARLYELVKEIEEWLHNTGVKTDVIDAHYTDESIDLIPEVKHLSNYKASFVTMKNGMKSASLVPLGFTAAMPVVGAGYQSKVI
;
A
#
# COMPACT_ATOMS: atom_id res chain seq x y z
N MET A 1 4.46 -3.57 46.75
CA MET A 1 3.49 -3.07 45.75
C MET A 1 2.30 -4.01 45.72
N SER A 2 1.08 -3.52 45.53
CA SER A 2 -0.13 -4.36 45.50
C SER A 2 -0.28 -5.04 44.13
N ALA A 3 -0.84 -6.25 44.09
CA ALA A 3 -1.21 -6.94 42.85
C ALA A 3 -2.12 -6.07 41.94
N LYS A 4 -2.91 -5.17 42.54
CA LYS A 4 -3.73 -4.18 41.82
C LYS A 4 -2.89 -3.12 41.12
N ASP A 5 -1.79 -2.69 41.71
CA ASP A 5 -0.88 -1.70 41.12
C ASP A 5 -0.08 -2.31 39.98
N GLU A 6 0.38 -3.56 40.13
CA GLU A 6 1.04 -4.30 39.07
C GLU A 6 0.12 -4.57 37.88
N PHE A 7 -1.14 -4.95 38.14
CA PHE A 7 -2.14 -5.13 37.09
C PHE A 7 -2.36 -3.83 36.30
N ARG A 8 -2.58 -2.70 37.00
CA ARG A 8 -2.76 -1.39 36.35
C ARG A 8 -1.55 -0.99 35.50
N LYS A 9 -0.34 -1.23 36.01
CA LYS A 9 0.90 -0.94 35.29
C LYS A 9 1.03 -1.77 34.01
N ARG A 10 0.70 -3.07 34.05
CA ARG A 10 0.73 -3.96 32.88
C ARG A 10 -0.30 -3.55 31.82
N VAL A 11 -1.51 -3.18 32.24
CA VAL A 11 -2.56 -2.69 31.33
C VAL A 11 -2.13 -1.41 30.64
N GLN A 12 -1.63 -0.43 31.40
CA GLN A 12 -1.15 0.85 30.84
C GLN A 12 0.00 0.62 29.85
N GLN A 13 0.96 -0.25 30.18
CA GLN A 13 2.06 -0.59 29.28
C GLN A 13 1.56 -1.24 27.99
N GLY A 14 0.58 -2.15 28.07
CA GLY A 14 -0.04 -2.78 26.90
C GLY A 14 -0.70 -1.74 25.97
N SER A 15 -1.44 -0.79 26.55
CA SER A 15 -2.06 0.29 25.77
C SER A 15 -1.04 1.21 25.10
N ILE A 16 0.05 1.55 25.80
CA ILE A 16 1.14 2.37 25.22
C ILE A 16 1.83 1.62 24.08
N ASN A 17 2.09 0.31 24.26
CA ASN A 17 2.73 -0.51 23.24
C ASN A 17 1.87 -0.61 21.96
N LEU A 18 0.55 -0.73 22.11
CA LEU A 18 -0.40 -0.76 20.99
C LEU A 18 -0.40 0.57 20.22
N ALA A 19 -0.48 1.70 20.93
CA ALA A 19 -0.45 3.02 20.30
C ALA A 19 0.87 3.27 19.57
N ASN A 20 1.99 2.82 20.15
CA ASN A 20 3.31 2.92 19.50
C ASN A 20 3.39 2.07 18.23
N LEU A 21 2.84 0.85 18.25
CA LEU A 21 2.76 -0.01 17.08
C LEU A 21 1.93 0.65 15.96
N GLU A 22 0.75 1.16 16.30
CA GLU A 22 -0.14 1.81 15.34
C GLU A 22 0.51 3.04 14.71
N ASN A 23 1.17 3.89 15.51
CA ASN A 23 1.91 5.06 15.01
C ASN A 23 3.06 4.67 14.09
N LYS A 24 3.79 3.60 14.44
CA LYS A 24 4.88 3.08 13.61
C LYS A 24 4.33 2.62 12.26
N VAL A 25 3.28 1.82 12.25
CA VAL A 25 2.65 1.31 11.01
C VAL A 25 2.15 2.46 10.13
N LYS A 26 1.52 3.49 10.72
CA LYS A 26 1.11 4.70 10.00
C LYS A 26 2.28 5.43 9.34
N SER A 27 3.39 5.59 10.08
CA SER A 27 4.62 6.19 9.58
C SER A 27 5.23 5.38 8.43
N ASP A 28 5.29 4.06 8.58
CA ASP A 28 5.82 3.15 7.56
C ASP A 28 4.98 3.19 6.27
N ILE A 29 3.64 3.20 6.38
CA ILE A 29 2.73 3.38 5.24
C ILE A 29 2.98 4.72 4.54
N GLN A 30 3.14 5.81 5.30
CA GLN A 30 3.40 7.13 4.72
C GLN A 30 4.73 7.16 3.97
N ASN A 31 5.79 6.61 4.57
CA ASN A 31 7.11 6.50 3.95
C ASN A 31 7.06 5.67 2.66
N PHE A 32 6.35 4.54 2.69
CA PHE A 32 6.16 3.70 1.52
C PHE A 32 5.45 4.45 0.39
N ARG A 33 4.33 5.13 0.70
CA ARG A 33 3.57 5.92 -0.29
C ARG A 33 4.41 7.04 -0.91
N ALA A 34 5.19 7.76 -0.11
CA ALA A 34 6.06 8.83 -0.59
C ALA A 34 7.11 8.28 -1.57
N ARG A 35 7.83 7.22 -1.18
CA ARG A 35 8.86 6.60 -2.04
C ARG A 35 8.29 6.02 -3.32
N LEU A 36 7.10 5.41 -3.26
CA LEU A 36 6.45 4.86 -4.45
C LEU A 36 6.03 5.98 -5.40
N TYR A 37 5.51 7.09 -4.88
CA TYR A 37 5.18 8.27 -5.68
C TYR A 37 6.42 8.90 -6.34
N GLU A 38 7.52 9.04 -5.60
CA GLU A 38 8.80 9.52 -6.13
C GLU A 38 9.29 8.63 -7.27
N LEU A 39 9.29 7.30 -7.08
CA LEU A 39 9.69 6.35 -8.12
C LEU A 39 8.79 6.43 -9.36
N VAL A 40 7.48 6.58 -9.18
CA VAL A 40 6.54 6.77 -10.29
C VAL A 40 6.87 8.04 -11.08
N LYS A 41 7.22 9.13 -10.40
CA LYS A 41 7.62 10.39 -11.04
C LYS A 41 8.94 10.24 -11.80
N GLU A 42 9.93 9.59 -11.21
CA GLU A 42 11.20 9.30 -11.89
C GLU A 42 10.98 8.46 -13.16
N ILE A 43 10.11 7.45 -13.12
CA ILE A 43 9.78 6.63 -14.30
C ILE A 43 9.11 7.47 -15.39
N GLU A 44 8.19 8.35 -15.01
CA GLU A 44 7.50 9.26 -15.93
C GLU A 44 8.50 10.20 -16.63
N GLU A 45 9.46 10.73 -15.88
CA GLU A 45 10.54 11.59 -16.40
C GLU A 45 11.53 10.82 -17.29
N TRP A 46 11.97 9.62 -16.88
CA TRP A 46 12.92 8.81 -17.65
C TRP A 46 12.35 8.36 -19.00
N LEU A 47 11.04 8.11 -19.05
CA LEU A 47 10.36 7.66 -20.27
C LEU A 47 9.81 8.82 -21.11
N HIS A 48 9.96 10.06 -20.64
CA HIS A 48 9.53 11.24 -21.38
C HIS A 48 10.18 11.28 -22.77
N ASN A 49 9.39 11.55 -23.81
CA ASN A 49 9.80 11.58 -25.22
C ASN A 49 10.37 10.27 -25.80
N THR A 50 10.26 9.13 -25.10
CA THR A 50 10.73 7.82 -25.62
C THR A 50 9.71 7.10 -26.51
N GLY A 51 8.49 7.63 -26.62
CA GLY A 51 7.36 6.97 -27.28
C GLY A 51 6.66 5.91 -26.43
N VAL A 52 7.18 5.60 -25.24
CA VAL A 52 6.49 4.78 -24.23
C VAL A 52 5.46 5.65 -23.50
N LYS A 53 4.22 5.18 -23.43
CA LYS A 53 3.15 5.85 -22.67
C LYS A 53 3.16 5.37 -21.23
N THR A 54 3.12 6.29 -20.29
CA THR A 54 3.02 6.03 -18.86
C THR A 54 1.64 6.42 -18.34
N ASP A 55 0.90 5.45 -17.82
CA ASP A 55 -0.38 5.64 -17.15
C ASP A 55 -0.16 5.51 -15.64
N VAL A 56 -0.35 6.62 -14.90
CA VAL A 56 -0.28 6.64 -13.43
C VAL A 56 -1.69 6.61 -12.85
N ILE A 57 -1.93 5.69 -11.92
CA ILE A 57 -3.22 5.56 -11.23
C ILE A 57 -3.02 5.51 -9.72
N ASP A 58 -3.92 6.15 -8.99
CA ASP A 58 -4.03 5.96 -7.54
C ASP A 58 -5.11 4.93 -7.25
N ALA A 59 -4.73 3.80 -6.66
CA ALA A 59 -5.65 2.72 -6.34
C ALA A 59 -5.51 2.28 -4.87
N HIS A 60 -6.55 1.63 -4.35
CA HIS A 60 -6.48 0.99 -3.05
C HIS A 60 -5.57 -0.24 -3.11
N TYR A 61 -4.66 -0.31 -2.15
CA TYR A 61 -3.72 -1.39 -1.91
C TYR A 61 -4.05 -2.03 -0.57
N THR A 62 -4.05 -3.36 -0.53
CA THR A 62 -4.16 -4.12 0.73
C THR A 62 -2.80 -4.73 1.01
N ASP A 63 -2.17 -4.29 2.09
CA ASP A 63 -0.88 -4.76 2.55
C ASP A 63 -1.05 -6.02 3.39
N GLU A 64 -0.80 -7.17 2.77
CA GLU A 64 -0.93 -8.48 3.41
C GLU A 64 -0.05 -8.61 4.65
N SER A 65 1.11 -7.93 4.69
CA SER A 65 1.99 -7.98 5.86
C SER A 65 1.38 -7.31 7.09
N ILE A 66 0.55 -6.28 6.89
CA ILE A 66 -0.20 -5.59 7.94
C ILE A 66 -1.50 -6.35 8.25
N ASP A 67 -2.13 -6.95 7.22
CA ASP A 67 -3.39 -7.69 7.38
C ASP A 67 -3.28 -8.88 8.34
N LEU A 68 -2.07 -9.45 8.45
CA LEU A 68 -1.72 -10.54 9.35
C LEU A 68 -1.61 -10.13 10.84
N ILE A 69 -1.61 -8.83 11.15
CA ILE A 69 -1.46 -8.32 12.52
C ILE A 69 -2.82 -7.79 13.01
N PRO A 70 -3.57 -8.52 13.86
CA PRO A 70 -4.94 -8.17 14.26
C PRO A 70 -5.08 -6.75 14.82
N GLU A 71 -4.09 -6.30 15.60
CA GLU A 71 -4.04 -5.01 16.27
C GLU A 71 -4.08 -3.82 15.31
N VAL A 72 -3.48 -3.98 14.13
CA VAL A 72 -3.30 -2.91 13.13
C VAL A 72 -3.90 -3.26 11.78
N LYS A 73 -4.61 -4.39 11.68
CA LYS A 73 -5.25 -4.87 10.45
C LYS A 73 -6.10 -3.80 9.74
N HIS A 74 -6.78 -2.96 10.50
CA HIS A 74 -7.59 -1.88 9.94
C HIS A 74 -6.78 -0.83 9.12
N LEU A 75 -5.45 -0.82 9.27
CA LEU A 75 -4.52 0.00 8.49
C LEU A 75 -4.00 -0.71 7.23
N SER A 76 -4.32 -1.98 7.01
CA SER A 76 -3.80 -2.77 5.88
C SER A 76 -4.26 -2.21 4.54
N ASN A 77 -5.42 -1.54 4.48
CA ASN A 77 -5.93 -0.95 3.25
C ASN A 77 -5.63 0.55 3.16
N TYR A 78 -4.87 0.97 2.14
CA TYR A 78 -4.54 2.37 1.88
C TYR A 78 -4.36 2.67 0.39
N LYS A 79 -4.42 3.95 0.01
CA LYS A 79 -4.20 4.36 -1.40
C LYS A 79 -2.72 4.45 -1.72
N ALA A 80 -2.30 3.92 -2.85
CA ALA A 80 -0.94 4.01 -3.36
C ALA A 80 -0.96 4.36 -4.86
N SER A 81 0.12 4.98 -5.34
CA SER A 81 0.30 5.33 -6.75
C SER A 81 0.95 4.17 -7.50
N PHE A 82 0.39 3.80 -8.64
CA PHE A 82 0.87 2.71 -9.49
C PHE A 82 1.13 3.25 -10.88
N VAL A 83 2.13 2.68 -11.57
CA VAL A 83 2.45 3.04 -12.94
C VAL A 83 2.36 1.84 -13.86
N THR A 84 1.72 2.05 -15.01
CA THR A 84 1.71 1.12 -16.13
C THR A 84 2.36 1.78 -17.33
N MET A 85 3.34 1.11 -17.91
CA MET A 85 4.08 1.53 -19.10
C MET A 85 3.58 0.74 -20.31
N LYS A 86 3.31 1.42 -21.42
CA LYS A 86 2.82 0.82 -22.66
C LYS A 86 3.68 1.22 -23.85
N ASN A 87 4.08 0.24 -24.65
CA ASN A 87 4.78 0.43 -25.92
C ASN A 87 4.09 -0.44 -27.00
N GLY A 88 3.15 0.16 -27.73
CA GLY A 88 2.31 -0.56 -28.68
C GLY A 88 1.48 -1.65 -27.98
N MET A 89 1.76 -2.91 -28.30
CA MET A 89 1.09 -4.08 -27.69
C MET A 89 1.77 -4.58 -26.41
N LYS A 90 2.94 -4.05 -26.05
CA LYS A 90 3.66 -4.47 -24.84
C LYS A 90 3.29 -3.58 -23.67
N SER A 91 3.00 -4.17 -22.52
CA SER A 91 2.73 -3.47 -21.28
C SER A 91 3.58 -4.02 -20.13
N ALA A 92 4.01 -3.14 -19.24
CA ALA A 92 4.66 -3.50 -17.98
C ALA A 92 4.10 -2.62 -16.86
N SER A 93 3.96 -3.16 -15.66
CA SER A 93 3.42 -2.41 -14.52
C SER A 93 4.33 -2.58 -13.32
N LEU A 94 4.52 -1.50 -12.58
CA LEU A 94 5.18 -1.54 -11.28
C LEU A 94 4.10 -1.77 -10.22
N VAL A 95 4.19 -2.91 -9.55
CA VAL A 95 3.31 -3.28 -8.44
C VAL A 95 4.14 -3.57 -7.19
N PRO A 96 3.69 -3.15 -6.00
CA PRO A 96 4.27 -3.56 -4.73
C PRO A 96 4.23 -5.08 -4.58
N LEU A 97 5.27 -5.65 -3.97
CA LEU A 97 5.28 -7.06 -3.59
C LEU A 97 4.23 -7.30 -2.49
N GLY A 98 3.43 -8.36 -2.63
CA GLY A 98 2.28 -8.62 -1.76
C GLY A 98 0.94 -8.11 -2.30
N PHE A 99 0.90 -7.64 -3.55
CA PHE A 99 -0.34 -7.23 -4.23
C PHE A 99 -1.08 -8.43 -4.84
N THR A 100 -2.31 -8.70 -4.38
CA THR A 100 -3.18 -9.78 -4.90
C THR A 100 -4.41 -9.29 -5.66
N ALA A 101 -4.52 -8.01 -6.02
CA ALA A 101 -5.62 -7.55 -6.88
C ALA A 101 -5.25 -7.65 -8.37
N ALA A 102 -6.15 -8.22 -9.18
CA ALA A 102 -6.04 -8.14 -10.63
C ALA A 102 -6.06 -6.66 -11.03
N MET A 103 -4.96 -6.15 -11.61
CA MET A 103 -4.94 -4.77 -12.10
C MET A 103 -6.07 -4.59 -13.12
N PRO A 104 -6.83 -3.48 -13.07
CA PRO A 104 -7.71 -3.13 -14.18
C PRO A 104 -6.81 -2.87 -15.39
N VAL A 105 -6.84 -3.79 -16.36
CA VAL A 105 -6.30 -3.57 -17.68
C VAL A 105 -7.08 -2.38 -18.25
N VAL A 106 -6.49 -1.17 -18.20
CA VAL A 106 -7.06 -0.01 -18.88
C VAL A 106 -6.82 -0.23 -20.38
N GLY A 107 -7.73 -0.99 -20.98
CA GLY A 107 -7.72 -1.43 -22.36
C GLY A 107 -8.98 -2.24 -22.67
N ALA A 108 -10.04 -1.51 -23.05
CA ALA A 108 -11.32 -1.99 -23.59
C ALA A 108 -12.16 -2.92 -22.68
N GLY A 109 -13.44 -2.58 -22.57
CA GLY A 109 -14.35 -3.13 -21.57
C GLY A 109 -14.43 -4.65 -21.52
N TYR A 110 -14.37 -5.19 -20.31
CA TYR A 110 -15.00 -6.46 -19.98
C TYR A 110 -15.69 -6.32 -18.63
N GLN A 111 -17.02 -6.35 -18.67
CA GLN A 111 -17.88 -6.60 -17.52
C GLN A 111 -17.63 -8.04 -17.07
N SER A 112 -17.03 -8.25 -15.89
CA SER A 112 -17.11 -9.57 -15.25
C SER A 112 -18.27 -9.55 -14.26
N LYS A 113 -19.37 -10.14 -14.71
CA LYS A 113 -20.55 -10.48 -13.92
C LYS A 113 -20.21 -11.78 -13.19
N VAL A 114 -20.11 -11.73 -11.86
CA VAL A 114 -19.93 -12.94 -11.05
C VAL A 114 -21.32 -13.51 -10.78
N ILE A 115 -21.52 -14.78 -11.19
CA ILE A 115 -22.61 -15.66 -10.77
C ILE A 115 -22.20 -16.30 -9.44
#